data_AF-A0A8H8DDP0-F1
#
_entry.id   AF-A0A8H8DDP0-F1
#
_cell.length_a   1.000
_cell.length_b   1.000
_cell.length_c   1.000
_cell.angle_alpha   90.00
_cell.angle_beta   90.00
_cell.angle_gamma   90.00
#
_symmetry.space_group_name_H-M   'P 1'
#
loop_
_entity.id
_entity.type
_entity.pdbx_description
1 polymer ?
#
loop_
_entity_poly.entity_id
_entity_poly.type
_entity_poly.pdbx_seq_one_letter_code
_entity_poly.pdbx_strand_id
1 'polypeptide(L)'
;MYPMFQQQQQQEENYLQPNNFHNYNASFNESMFFNSDTAQEICPGIWLGPYTSLLTTPQVTNLHYAPPPQSHSTGGYNFISNNNIKIIVNCGTTLKFLDLIENSPHISISSDVLVLSLDPSFDAMASPSQGHELIQQFTRDYSKILHNYMNSFYFNNPNANNLIHNLPSNQNLSIDSPILNGSNLKLQFFKLIRLISLFKLINYDLQCLFVSEDGNGSLSTGLTIAYLMDCYRYNYENSFKLIHDRRPTIHTLQLNFYDDLLIIENLKKFYYENIELKGRNPNLLMNGFKRSSGNGGNNEDGVVEDDNGKTGDEIMVGGDRKRRLH
;
A
#
# COMPACT_ATOMS: atom_id res chain seq x y z
N MET A 1 49.46 46.13 47.35
CA MET A 1 49.45 45.65 48.74
C MET A 1 48.54 44.44 48.78
N TYR A 2 49.12 43.23 48.83
CA TYR A 2 48.39 41.98 49.12
C TYR A 2 48.10 41.88 50.64
N PRO A 3 47.09 41.10 51.04
CA PRO A 3 47.32 39.70 51.48
C PRO A 3 46.38 38.73 50.74
N MET A 4 46.68 37.49 50.33
CA MET A 4 47.37 36.30 50.87
C MET A 4 46.69 35.65 52.10
N PHE A 5 45.90 34.59 51.85
CA PHE A 5 45.95 33.22 52.43
C PHE A 5 44.90 32.36 51.66
N GLN A 6 45.23 31.36 50.81
CA GLN A 6 45.66 29.96 51.09
C GLN A 6 44.70 29.22 52.06
N GLN A 7 44.30 27.96 51.92
CA GLN A 7 44.38 26.87 50.92
C GLN A 7 43.70 25.66 51.61
N GLN A 8 42.84 24.89 50.94
CA GLN A 8 42.58 23.44 51.13
C GLN A 8 41.52 23.03 50.09
N GLN A 9 41.83 22.51 48.89
CA GLN A 9 42.36 21.19 48.49
C GLN A 9 41.48 19.97 48.83
N GLN A 10 40.87 19.39 47.79
CA GLN A 10 41.05 18.00 47.32
C GLN A 10 40.48 17.90 45.88
N GLN A 11 41.34 17.79 44.86
CA GLN A 11 41.72 16.57 44.11
C GLN A 11 40.64 16.17 43.06
N GLU A 12 40.82 16.52 41.78
CA GLU A 12 41.47 15.71 40.71
C GLU A 12 40.84 14.32 40.53
N GLU A 13 40.11 14.11 39.42
CA GLU A 13 40.55 13.22 38.33
C GLU A 13 39.58 13.21 37.14
N ASN A 14 40.18 13.35 35.95
CA ASN A 14 39.59 13.02 34.66
C ASN A 14 39.25 11.53 34.61
N TYR A 15 38.02 11.18 34.23
CA TYR A 15 37.79 9.99 33.39
C TYR A 15 36.73 10.29 32.32
N LEU A 16 37.21 10.22 31.08
CA LEU A 16 36.42 10.02 29.87
C LEU A 16 35.57 8.76 30.01
N GLN A 17 34.25 8.87 29.88
CA GLN A 17 33.42 7.84 29.21
C GLN A 17 32.17 8.49 28.57
N PRO A 18 31.69 7.93 27.44
CA PRO A 18 30.80 8.63 26.52
C PRO A 18 29.35 8.57 27.01
N ASN A 19 28.71 9.72 27.18
CA ASN A 19 27.27 9.75 27.39
C ASN A 19 26.56 9.38 26.08
N ASN A 20 26.18 8.11 26.02
CA ASN A 20 25.09 7.49 25.25
C ASN A 20 24.30 8.44 24.34
N PHE A 21 24.73 8.54 23.08
CA PHE A 21 23.91 8.96 21.95
C PHE A 21 22.92 7.86 21.57
N HIS A 22 21.95 7.52 22.41
CA HIS A 22 20.86 6.63 21.99
C HIS A 22 19.51 7.12 22.49
N ASN A 23 18.60 7.22 21.51
CA ASN A 23 17.15 7.25 21.64
C ASN A 23 16.55 8.43 22.39
N TYR A 24 16.46 9.59 21.75
CA TYR A 24 15.25 10.42 21.75
C TYR A 24 15.29 11.29 20.47
N ASN A 25 14.18 11.34 19.72
CA ASN A 25 13.93 12.10 18.48
C ASN A 25 14.14 11.38 17.14
N ALA A 26 13.23 10.45 16.81
CA ALA A 26 12.92 10.07 15.44
C ALA A 26 11.44 10.31 15.07
N SER A 27 10.80 11.31 15.68
CA SER A 27 9.44 11.76 15.31
C SER A 27 9.34 13.25 14.94
N PHE A 28 10.47 13.95 14.87
CA PHE A 28 10.56 15.36 14.55
C PHE A 28 11.28 15.52 13.21
N ASN A 29 10.54 15.46 12.08
CA ASN A 29 10.74 16.23 10.84
C ASN A 29 10.07 15.68 9.56
N GLU A 30 9.45 14.49 9.55
CA GLU A 30 8.78 14.00 8.32
C GLU A 30 7.51 14.78 7.97
N SER A 31 6.87 15.47 8.94
CA SER A 31 5.70 16.32 8.70
C SER A 31 5.99 17.63 7.94
N MET A 32 7.26 18.04 7.78
CA MET A 32 7.62 19.22 6.98
C MET A 32 7.64 18.97 5.47
N PHE A 33 7.49 17.72 5.03
CA PHE A 33 7.52 17.33 3.62
C PHE A 33 6.20 16.72 3.13
N PHE A 34 5.17 16.69 3.99
CA PHE A 34 3.86 16.20 3.61
C PHE A 34 3.14 17.23 2.74
N ASN A 35 2.69 16.78 1.56
CA ASN A 35 1.77 17.53 0.71
C ASN A 35 0.48 16.72 0.54
N SER A 36 -0.65 17.32 0.93
CA SER A 36 -1.98 16.72 0.81
C SER A 36 -2.37 16.45 -0.63
N ASP A 37 -1.86 17.25 -1.55
CA ASP A 37 -2.30 17.27 -2.95
C ASP A 37 -1.53 16.27 -3.82
N THR A 38 -0.58 15.54 -3.23
CA THR A 38 0.25 14.55 -3.92
C THR A 38 0.07 13.16 -3.31
N ALA A 39 0.29 12.13 -4.13
CA ALA A 39 0.38 10.76 -3.66
C ALA A 39 1.60 10.56 -2.75
N GLN A 40 1.44 9.70 -1.74
CA GLN A 40 2.48 9.33 -0.79
C GLN A 40 2.72 7.83 -0.87
N GLU A 41 3.99 7.42 -0.88
CA GLU A 41 4.35 6.00 -0.84
C GLU A 41 4.18 5.50 0.60
N ILE A 42 3.21 4.60 0.79
CA ILE A 42 2.91 4.02 2.11
C ILE A 42 3.86 2.88 2.43
N CYS A 43 4.11 2.02 1.44
CA CYS A 43 5.07 0.94 1.48
C CYS A 43 5.60 0.68 0.05
N PRO A 44 6.70 -0.06 -0.13
CA PRO A 44 7.36 -0.21 -1.43
C PRO A 44 6.41 -0.53 -2.59
N GLY A 45 6.29 0.42 -3.52
CA GLY A 45 5.48 0.34 -4.73
C GLY A 45 3.96 0.38 -4.49
N ILE A 46 3.50 0.87 -3.34
CA ILE A 46 2.08 1.16 -3.07
C ILE A 46 1.95 2.63 -2.65
N TRP A 47 1.22 3.36 -3.47
CA TRP A 47 0.96 4.78 -3.31
C TRP A 47 -0.49 5.03 -2.93
N LEU A 48 -0.70 6.03 -2.10
CA LEU A 48 -2.01 6.51 -1.69
C LEU A 48 -2.09 8.02 -1.95
N GLY A 49 -3.10 8.47 -2.70
CA GLY A 49 -3.17 9.88 -3.06
C GLY A 49 -4.53 10.40 -3.51
N PRO A 50 -4.66 11.73 -3.62
CA PRO A 50 -5.84 12.38 -4.18
C PRO A 50 -5.94 12.20 -5.70
N TYR A 51 -7.11 12.49 -6.25
CA TYR A 51 -7.34 12.57 -7.70
C TYR A 51 -6.40 13.55 -8.41
N THR A 52 -5.93 14.60 -7.72
CA THR A 52 -4.93 15.53 -8.26
C THR A 52 -3.61 14.85 -8.61
N SER A 53 -3.31 13.68 -8.02
CA SER A 53 -2.13 12.88 -8.37
C SER A 53 -2.18 12.31 -9.79
N LEU A 54 -3.37 12.28 -10.42
CA LEU A 54 -3.56 11.82 -11.79
C LEU A 54 -3.30 12.93 -12.83
N LEU A 55 -3.25 14.19 -12.38
CA LEU A 55 -3.08 15.34 -13.25
C LEU A 55 -1.63 15.44 -13.73
N THR A 56 -1.47 15.68 -15.02
CA THR A 56 -0.21 16.10 -15.60
C THR A 56 -0.02 17.58 -15.30
N THR A 57 0.89 17.90 -14.39
CA THR A 57 1.17 19.28 -14.03
C THR A 57 2.11 19.90 -15.08
N PRO A 58 1.78 21.04 -15.70
CA PRO A 58 2.73 21.74 -16.56
C PRO A 58 4.00 22.04 -15.77
N GLN A 59 5.18 21.94 -16.39
CA GLN A 59 6.46 22.11 -15.70
C GLN A 59 6.57 23.51 -15.09
N VAL A 60 6.19 23.65 -13.83
CA VAL A 60 6.51 24.83 -13.05
C VAL A 60 7.92 24.59 -12.51
N THR A 61 8.90 25.27 -13.10
CA THR A 61 10.33 25.22 -12.76
C THR A 61 10.66 25.63 -11.31
N ASN A 62 9.66 25.83 -10.45
CA ASN A 62 9.78 26.34 -9.09
C ASN A 62 8.99 25.54 -8.03
N LEU A 63 8.60 24.28 -8.28
CA LEU A 63 8.14 23.41 -7.20
C LEU A 63 9.36 22.71 -6.55
N HIS A 64 9.80 23.23 -5.40
CA HIS A 64 10.93 22.71 -4.59
C HIS A 64 10.76 21.26 -4.08
N TYR A 65 9.70 20.54 -4.47
CA TYR A 65 9.27 19.30 -3.82
C TYR A 65 8.93 18.15 -4.79
N ALA A 66 9.11 18.32 -6.10
CA ALA A 66 9.10 17.18 -7.02
C ALA A 66 10.54 16.67 -7.19
N PRO A 67 10.80 15.34 -7.20
CA PRO A 67 12.11 14.84 -7.59
C PRO A 67 12.47 15.44 -8.95
N PRO A 68 13.70 15.95 -9.13
CA PRO A 68 14.07 16.65 -10.36
C PRO A 68 13.81 15.74 -11.56
N PRO A 69 13.13 16.25 -12.61
CA PRO A 69 12.76 15.44 -13.76
C PRO A 69 14.01 14.83 -14.38
N GLN A 70 14.06 13.50 -14.48
CA GLN A 70 15.16 12.79 -15.14
C GLN A 70 15.03 12.74 -16.67
N SER A 71 14.17 13.55 -17.28
CA SER A 71 14.02 13.59 -18.72
C SER A 71 13.70 14.99 -19.25
N HIS A 72 14.44 15.38 -20.30
CA HIS A 72 14.29 16.62 -21.05
C HIS A 72 13.03 16.61 -21.95
N SER A 73 11.86 16.26 -21.42
CA SER A 73 10.62 16.34 -22.20
C SER A 73 9.95 17.69 -21.94
N THR A 74 9.57 18.37 -23.01
CA THR A 74 8.75 19.59 -23.04
C THR A 74 7.30 19.36 -22.57
N GLY A 75 7.01 18.20 -21.98
CA GLY A 75 5.72 17.82 -21.41
C GLY A 75 5.73 17.99 -19.89
N GLY A 76 4.57 18.29 -19.32
CA GLY A 76 4.39 18.41 -17.87
C GLY A 76 4.84 17.16 -17.08
N TYR A 77 4.99 17.31 -15.76
CA TYR A 77 5.25 16.17 -14.87
C TYR A 77 3.98 15.31 -14.77
N ASN A 78 4.07 14.04 -15.18
CA ASN A 78 3.02 13.05 -15.04
C ASN A 78 3.46 12.00 -14.02
N PHE A 79 2.78 11.97 -12.86
CA PHE A 79 3.13 11.06 -11.76
C PHE A 79 3.03 9.58 -12.16
N ILE A 80 2.04 9.23 -12.99
CA ILE A 80 1.73 7.86 -13.41
C ILE A 80 2.79 7.30 -14.35
N SER A 81 3.40 8.13 -15.20
CA SER A 81 4.49 7.69 -16.10
C SER A 81 5.86 7.76 -15.42
N ASN A 82 6.04 8.71 -14.51
CA ASN A 82 7.32 8.92 -13.82
C ASN A 82 7.57 7.92 -12.70
N ASN A 83 6.50 7.42 -12.09
CA ASN A 83 6.51 6.25 -11.24
C ASN A 83 6.00 5.10 -12.11
N ASN A 84 6.53 3.88 -12.01
CA ASN A 84 6.08 2.75 -12.84
C ASN A 84 4.68 2.24 -12.42
N ILE A 85 3.69 3.14 -12.37
CA ILE A 85 2.31 2.85 -11.99
C ILE A 85 1.66 2.06 -13.12
N LYS A 86 1.24 0.84 -12.82
CA LYS A 86 0.53 -0.03 -13.78
C LYS A 86 -0.82 -0.50 -13.29
N ILE A 87 -1.16 -0.20 -12.03
CA ILE A 87 -2.48 -0.45 -11.46
C ILE A 87 -2.93 0.82 -10.74
N ILE A 88 -4.12 1.31 -11.10
CA ILE A 88 -4.80 2.41 -10.42
C ILE A 88 -6.12 1.85 -9.90
N VAL A 89 -6.37 2.02 -8.60
CA VAL A 89 -7.65 1.65 -7.98
C VAL A 89 -8.29 2.89 -7.39
N ASN A 90 -9.34 3.37 -8.04
CA ASN A 90 -10.23 4.36 -7.46
C ASN A 90 -11.00 3.74 -6.28
N CYS A 91 -11.04 4.46 -5.16
CA CYS A 91 -11.77 4.14 -3.94
C CYS A 91 -12.69 5.30 -3.51
N GLY A 92 -12.86 6.33 -4.36
CA GLY A 92 -13.87 7.38 -4.20
C GLY A 92 -15.11 7.10 -5.05
N THR A 93 -16.02 8.06 -5.14
CA THR A 93 -17.26 7.90 -5.93
C THR A 93 -16.95 7.61 -7.39
N THR A 94 -17.50 6.50 -7.90
CA THR A 94 -17.25 6.03 -9.27
C THR A 94 -17.54 7.11 -10.31
N LEU A 95 -18.73 7.71 -10.31
CA LEU A 95 -19.11 8.69 -11.36
C LEU A 95 -18.18 9.92 -11.41
N LYS A 96 -17.73 10.43 -10.25
CA LYS A 96 -16.78 11.55 -10.22
C LYS A 96 -15.42 11.15 -10.79
N PHE A 97 -14.97 9.94 -10.49
CA PHE A 97 -13.73 9.41 -11.04
C PHE A 97 -13.83 9.22 -12.56
N LEU A 98 -14.95 8.66 -13.04
CA LEU A 98 -15.19 8.47 -14.48
C LEU A 98 -15.25 9.80 -15.23
N ASP A 99 -15.98 10.77 -14.70
CA ASP A 99 -16.04 12.11 -15.27
C ASP A 99 -14.64 12.75 -15.35
N LEU A 100 -13.86 12.62 -14.28
CA LEU A 100 -12.50 13.15 -14.22
C LEU A 100 -11.60 12.53 -15.31
N ILE A 101 -11.57 11.20 -15.45
CA ILE A 101 -10.65 10.53 -16.40
C ILE A 101 -11.08 10.72 -17.86
N GLU A 102 -12.38 10.78 -18.15
CA GLU A 102 -12.89 10.90 -19.52
C GLU A 102 -12.88 12.36 -20.02
N ASN A 103 -13.18 13.32 -19.14
CA ASN A 103 -13.40 14.71 -19.54
C ASN A 103 -12.25 15.66 -19.18
N SER A 104 -11.24 15.24 -18.39
CA SER A 104 -10.10 16.10 -18.06
C SER A 104 -9.00 16.05 -19.13
N PRO A 105 -8.67 17.18 -19.79
CA PRO A 105 -7.56 17.22 -20.76
C PRO A 105 -6.18 17.10 -20.10
N HIS A 106 -6.12 17.15 -18.77
CA HIS A 106 -4.87 17.10 -18.01
C HIS A 106 -4.54 15.69 -17.52
N ILE A 107 -5.42 14.71 -17.75
CA ILE A 107 -5.17 13.31 -17.41
C ILE A 107 -4.75 12.57 -18.66
N SER A 108 -3.61 11.89 -18.57
CA SER A 108 -3.10 11.01 -19.61
C SER A 108 -2.64 9.73 -18.96
N ILE A 109 -3.43 8.67 -19.14
CA ILE A 109 -3.15 7.33 -18.64
C ILE A 109 -2.74 6.46 -19.84
N SER A 110 -1.61 5.78 -19.72
CA SER A 110 -1.14 4.86 -20.76
C SER A 110 -2.06 3.64 -20.87
N SER A 111 -2.23 3.12 -22.08
CA SER A 111 -3.12 1.98 -22.36
C SER A 111 -2.70 0.66 -21.70
N ASP A 112 -1.49 0.60 -21.15
CA ASP A 112 -0.93 -0.54 -20.43
C ASP A 112 -1.11 -0.42 -18.90
N VAL A 113 -1.88 0.57 -18.43
CA VAL A 113 -2.25 0.74 -17.03
C VAL A 113 -3.63 0.13 -16.81
N LEU A 114 -3.72 -0.76 -15.83
CA LEU A 114 -5.00 -1.28 -15.37
C LEU A 114 -5.69 -0.25 -14.47
N VAL A 115 -6.88 0.20 -14.86
CA VAL A 115 -7.67 1.16 -14.09
C VAL A 115 -8.94 0.47 -13.59
N LEU A 116 -9.14 0.48 -12.27
CA LEU A 116 -10.27 -0.14 -11.58
C LEU A 116 -10.97 0.89 -10.69
N SER A 117 -12.28 0.75 -10.52
CA SER A 117 -13.08 1.54 -9.58
C SER A 117 -13.74 0.63 -8.55
N LEU A 118 -13.29 0.71 -7.30
CA LEU A 118 -13.89 0.03 -6.16
C LEU A 118 -14.86 0.97 -5.47
N ASP A 119 -16.15 0.68 -5.58
CA ASP A 119 -17.21 1.48 -4.96
C ASP A 119 -18.37 0.56 -4.55
N PRO A 120 -18.39 0.09 -3.28
CA PRO A 120 -19.41 -0.82 -2.79
C PRO A 120 -20.82 -0.25 -2.84
N SER A 121 -20.93 1.09 -2.82
CA SER A 121 -22.20 1.81 -2.84
C SER A 121 -22.72 2.09 -4.25
N PHE A 122 -21.91 1.82 -5.27
CA PHE A 122 -22.23 2.15 -6.64
C PHE A 122 -23.33 1.26 -7.23
N ASP A 123 -24.42 1.91 -7.65
CA ASP A 123 -25.49 1.30 -8.42
C ASP A 123 -25.56 1.94 -9.82
N ALA A 124 -25.19 1.16 -10.83
CA ALA A 124 -25.24 1.58 -12.21
C ALA A 124 -26.69 1.85 -12.67
N MET A 125 -27.69 1.17 -12.11
CA MET A 125 -29.11 1.31 -12.50
C MET A 125 -29.75 2.57 -11.93
N ALA A 126 -29.23 3.08 -10.81
CA ALA A 126 -29.68 4.31 -10.17
C ALA A 126 -28.98 5.57 -10.72
N SER A 127 -28.05 5.42 -11.66
CA SER A 127 -27.27 6.53 -12.21
C SER A 127 -28.09 7.41 -13.18
N PRO A 128 -27.83 8.72 -13.26
CA PRO A 128 -28.47 9.58 -14.26
C PRO A 128 -28.06 9.18 -15.68
N SER A 129 -28.80 9.64 -16.69
CA SER A 129 -28.53 9.35 -18.12
C SER A 129 -27.09 9.63 -18.54
N GLN A 130 -26.54 10.78 -18.15
CA GLN A 130 -25.13 11.13 -18.39
C GLN A 130 -24.15 10.17 -17.68
N GLY A 131 -24.51 9.67 -16.50
CA GLY A 131 -23.72 8.66 -15.80
C GLY A 131 -23.65 7.33 -16.56
N HIS A 132 -24.75 6.92 -17.21
CA HIS A 132 -24.76 5.71 -18.03
C HIS A 132 -23.78 5.77 -19.20
N GLU A 133 -23.64 6.93 -19.87
CA GLU A 133 -22.68 7.11 -20.96
C GLU A 133 -21.24 6.97 -20.45
N LEU A 134 -20.91 7.62 -19.33
CA LEU A 134 -19.59 7.51 -18.69
C LEU A 134 -19.27 6.06 -18.29
N ILE A 135 -20.24 5.35 -17.69
CA ILE A 135 -20.08 3.93 -17.30
C ILE A 135 -19.79 3.07 -18.51
N GLN A 136 -20.55 3.23 -19.60
CA GLN A 136 -20.39 2.44 -20.82
C GLN A 136 -19.04 2.71 -21.48
N GLN A 137 -18.65 3.97 -21.58
CA GLN A 137 -17.37 4.41 -22.13
C GLN A 137 -16.20 3.80 -21.34
N PHE A 138 -16.17 4.03 -20.03
CA PHE A 138 -15.15 3.49 -19.14
C PHE A 138 -15.07 1.97 -19.21
N THR A 139 -16.22 1.30 -19.14
CA THR A 139 -16.28 -0.17 -19.18
C THR A 139 -15.73 -0.67 -20.51
N ARG A 140 -16.09 -0.07 -21.65
CA ARG A 140 -15.59 -0.46 -22.96
C ARG A 140 -14.06 -0.35 -23.04
N ASP A 141 -13.52 0.77 -22.59
CA ASP A 141 -12.11 1.09 -22.81
C ASP A 141 -11.19 0.29 -21.87
N TYR A 142 -11.60 0.11 -20.60
CA TYR A 142 -10.78 -0.57 -19.60
C TYR A 142 -11.08 -2.07 -19.43
N SER A 143 -12.25 -2.58 -19.83
CA SER A 143 -12.52 -4.03 -19.78
C SER A 143 -11.64 -4.79 -20.76
N LYS A 144 -11.40 -4.24 -21.96
CA LYS A 144 -10.53 -4.91 -22.94
C LYS A 144 -9.11 -5.05 -22.41
N ILE A 145 -8.60 -4.00 -21.77
CA ILE A 145 -7.27 -3.98 -21.15
C ILE A 145 -7.21 -5.04 -20.04
N LEU A 146 -8.16 -5.02 -19.12
CA LEU A 146 -8.30 -5.99 -18.04
C LEU A 146 -8.33 -7.44 -18.55
N HIS A 147 -9.22 -7.75 -19.50
CA HIS A 147 -9.33 -9.10 -20.05
C HIS A 147 -8.06 -9.52 -20.80
N ASN A 148 -7.44 -8.62 -21.58
CA ASN A 148 -6.19 -8.92 -22.27
C ASN A 148 -5.08 -9.25 -21.27
N TYR A 149 -4.95 -8.47 -20.19
CA TYR A 149 -3.99 -8.74 -19.14
C TYR A 149 -4.26 -10.06 -18.44
N MET A 150 -5.50 -10.29 -17.96
CA MET A 150 -5.85 -11.50 -17.23
C MET A 150 -5.68 -12.75 -18.12
N ASN A 151 -6.11 -12.70 -19.38
CA ASN A 151 -5.97 -13.81 -20.32
C ASN A 151 -4.51 -14.06 -20.67
N SER A 152 -3.74 -13.01 -20.97
CA SER A 152 -2.30 -13.15 -21.24
C SER A 152 -1.56 -13.70 -20.02
N PHE A 153 -1.92 -13.24 -18.82
CA PHE A 153 -1.36 -13.72 -17.56
C PHE A 153 -1.61 -15.22 -17.39
N TYR A 154 -2.86 -15.66 -17.44
CA TYR A 154 -3.22 -17.08 -17.25
C TYR A 154 -2.70 -17.97 -18.38
N PHE A 155 -2.63 -17.46 -19.61
CA PHE A 155 -2.03 -18.18 -20.73
C PHE A 155 -0.54 -18.44 -20.53
N ASN A 156 0.20 -17.41 -20.10
CA ASN A 156 1.64 -17.52 -19.84
C ASN A 156 1.95 -18.24 -18.52
N ASN A 157 0.99 -18.29 -17.59
CA ASN A 157 1.14 -18.90 -16.27
C ASN A 157 0.02 -19.92 -16.03
N PRO A 158 0.05 -21.10 -16.70
CA PRO A 158 -1.00 -22.11 -16.57
C PRO A 158 -1.15 -22.65 -15.13
N ASN A 159 -0.11 -22.51 -14.31
CA ASN A 159 -0.11 -22.85 -12.89
C ASN A 159 -0.32 -21.64 -11.98
N ALA A 160 -0.98 -20.57 -12.46
CA ALA A 160 -1.24 -19.35 -11.71
C ALA A 160 -1.94 -19.57 -10.37
N ASN A 161 -2.79 -20.60 -10.26
CA ASN A 161 -3.43 -20.97 -8.99
C ASN A 161 -2.42 -21.47 -7.94
N ASN A 162 -1.20 -21.85 -8.37
CA ASN A 162 -0.07 -22.17 -7.51
C ASN A 162 0.87 -20.97 -7.29
N LEU A 163 0.54 -19.78 -7.82
CA LEU A 163 1.36 -18.57 -7.64
C LEU A 163 0.83 -17.67 -6.52
N ILE A 164 -0.46 -17.76 -6.21
CA ILE A 164 -1.12 -17.00 -5.15
C ILE A 164 -1.98 -17.91 -4.30
N HIS A 165 -2.31 -17.47 -3.09
CA HIS A 165 -3.34 -18.14 -2.31
C HIS A 165 -4.70 -18.00 -3.01
N ASN A 166 -5.49 -19.08 -2.96
CA ASN A 166 -6.88 -19.08 -3.43
C ASN A 166 -7.69 -17.98 -2.74
N LEU A 167 -8.78 -17.56 -3.39
CA LEU A 167 -9.80 -16.76 -2.75
C LEU A 167 -10.60 -17.61 -1.73
N PRO A 168 -11.31 -16.95 -0.79
CA PRO A 168 -12.37 -17.57 0.01
C PRO A 168 -13.20 -18.59 -0.76
N SER A 169 -13.53 -19.71 -0.11
CA SER A 169 -14.36 -20.77 -0.70
C SER A 169 -13.82 -21.37 -2.00
N ASN A 170 -12.50 -21.33 -2.23
CA ASN A 170 -11.83 -21.82 -3.45
C ASN A 170 -12.33 -21.16 -4.74
N GLN A 171 -12.75 -19.90 -4.65
CA GLN A 171 -13.10 -19.13 -5.85
C GLN A 171 -11.83 -18.82 -6.67
N ASN A 172 -11.96 -18.81 -7.99
CA ASN A 172 -10.90 -18.32 -8.87
C ASN A 172 -10.88 -16.79 -8.86
N LEU A 173 -9.69 -16.21 -9.06
CA LEU A 173 -9.58 -14.77 -9.28
C LEU A 173 -10.20 -14.42 -10.65
N SER A 174 -11.46 -13.98 -10.63
CA SER A 174 -12.11 -13.34 -11.78
C SER A 174 -12.45 -11.89 -11.45
N ILE A 175 -12.07 -11.01 -12.37
CA ILE A 175 -12.45 -9.60 -12.40
C ILE A 175 -12.93 -9.36 -13.82
N ASP A 176 -14.25 -9.35 -13.97
CA ASP A 176 -14.90 -9.32 -15.28
C ASP A 176 -15.35 -7.91 -15.68
N SER A 177 -15.22 -6.96 -14.73
CA SER A 177 -15.58 -5.56 -14.88
C SER A 177 -14.50 -4.68 -14.23
N PRO A 178 -14.12 -3.56 -14.85
CA PRO A 178 -13.23 -2.58 -14.23
C PRO A 178 -13.93 -1.82 -13.10
N ILE A 179 -15.27 -1.84 -13.03
CA ILE A 179 -16.04 -1.33 -11.90
C ILE A 179 -16.36 -2.49 -10.95
N LEU A 180 -15.76 -2.45 -9.77
CA LEU A 180 -15.93 -3.39 -8.67
C LEU A 180 -16.96 -2.83 -7.68
N ASN A 181 -18.19 -3.29 -7.82
CA ASN A 181 -19.28 -2.95 -6.92
C ASN A 181 -19.74 -4.15 -6.09
N GLY A 182 -20.72 -3.91 -5.21
CA GLY A 182 -21.34 -4.93 -4.38
C GLY A 182 -20.86 -4.94 -2.93
N SER A 183 -21.71 -5.48 -2.06
CA SER A 183 -21.58 -5.38 -0.60
C SER A 183 -20.49 -6.26 0.01
N ASN A 184 -19.95 -7.25 -0.72
CA ASN A 184 -18.93 -8.16 -0.21
C ASN A 184 -17.52 -7.57 -0.35
N LEU A 185 -17.25 -6.52 0.43
CA LEU A 185 -15.99 -5.79 0.40
C LEU A 185 -14.79 -6.67 0.74
N LYS A 186 -14.94 -7.62 1.68
CA LYS A 186 -13.91 -8.63 1.99
C LYS A 186 -13.43 -9.37 0.73
N LEU A 187 -14.36 -9.85 -0.09
CA LEU A 187 -14.01 -10.55 -1.33
C LEU A 187 -13.30 -9.61 -2.31
N GLN A 188 -13.74 -8.35 -2.41
CA GLN A 188 -13.07 -7.37 -3.27
C GLN A 188 -11.63 -7.09 -2.82
N PHE A 189 -11.37 -7.00 -1.50
CA PHE A 189 -10.00 -6.89 -0.98
C PHE A 189 -9.15 -8.10 -1.38
N PHE A 190 -9.65 -9.32 -1.21
CA PHE A 190 -8.92 -10.51 -1.68
C PHE A 190 -8.64 -10.45 -3.18
N LYS A 191 -9.63 -10.11 -4.01
CA LYS A 191 -9.45 -10.04 -5.47
C LYS A 191 -8.36 -9.03 -5.85
N LEU A 192 -8.44 -7.80 -5.34
CA LEU A 192 -7.50 -6.73 -5.66
C LEU A 192 -6.08 -7.04 -5.18
N ILE A 193 -5.91 -7.52 -3.95
CA ILE A 193 -4.58 -7.80 -3.40
C ILE A 193 -3.92 -8.98 -4.11
N ARG A 194 -4.69 -10.02 -4.43
CA ARG A 194 -4.20 -11.18 -5.19
C ARG A 194 -3.84 -10.80 -6.62
N LEU A 195 -4.64 -9.95 -7.27
CA LEU A 195 -4.32 -9.37 -8.56
C LEU A 195 -2.98 -8.60 -8.52
N ILE A 196 -2.81 -7.68 -7.56
CA ILE A 196 -1.56 -6.92 -7.40
C ILE A 196 -0.38 -7.87 -7.18
N SER A 197 -0.56 -8.91 -6.36
CA SER A 197 0.47 -9.92 -6.10
C SER A 197 0.88 -10.67 -7.38
N LEU A 198 -0.08 -11.08 -8.21
CA LEU A 198 0.20 -11.75 -9.49
C LEU A 198 0.99 -10.85 -10.43
N PHE A 199 0.62 -9.57 -10.54
CA PHE A 199 1.31 -8.62 -11.40
C PHE A 199 2.74 -8.35 -10.91
N LYS A 200 2.94 -8.23 -9.59
CA LYS A 200 4.28 -8.06 -8.99
C LYS A 200 5.18 -9.29 -9.15
N LEU A 201 4.64 -10.49 -9.39
CA LEU A 201 5.45 -11.67 -9.71
C LEU A 201 6.08 -11.59 -11.11
N ILE A 202 5.45 -10.88 -12.05
CA ILE A 202 5.98 -10.70 -13.41
C ILE A 202 6.86 -9.45 -13.49
N ASN A 203 6.39 -8.35 -12.92
CA ASN A 203 7.07 -7.07 -12.93
C ASN A 203 7.25 -6.61 -11.48
N TYR A 204 8.41 -6.93 -10.89
CA TYR A 204 8.68 -6.61 -9.49
C TYR A 204 8.81 -5.09 -9.23
N ASP A 205 9.11 -4.31 -10.27
CA ASP A 205 9.21 -2.85 -10.22
C ASP A 205 7.85 -2.17 -10.44
N LEU A 206 6.78 -2.93 -10.68
CA LEU A 206 5.42 -2.41 -10.84
C LEU A 206 4.94 -1.75 -9.56
N GLN A 207 4.35 -0.57 -9.73
CA GLN A 207 3.78 0.19 -8.65
C GLN A 207 2.26 0.31 -8.81
N CYS A 208 1.56 0.43 -7.68
CA CYS A 208 0.11 0.57 -7.61
C CYS A 208 -0.24 1.90 -6.96
N LEU A 209 -1.28 2.56 -7.46
CA LEU A 209 -1.80 3.80 -6.90
C LEU A 209 -3.26 3.60 -6.47
N PHE A 210 -3.52 3.75 -5.18
CA PHE A 210 -4.86 3.84 -4.63
C PHE A 210 -5.26 5.31 -4.53
N VAL A 211 -6.39 5.67 -5.15
CA VAL A 211 -6.86 7.06 -5.18
C VAL A 211 -8.23 7.22 -4.56
N SER A 212 -8.45 8.37 -3.95
CA SER A 212 -9.76 8.89 -3.57
C SER A 212 -9.80 10.39 -3.88
N GLU A 213 -10.95 11.06 -3.70
CA GLU A 213 -11.11 12.47 -4.09
C GLU A 213 -10.01 13.37 -3.50
N ASP A 214 -9.77 13.26 -2.19
CA ASP A 214 -8.79 14.03 -1.42
C ASP A 214 -7.60 13.18 -0.93
N GLY A 215 -7.57 11.90 -1.29
CA GLY A 215 -6.55 10.94 -0.86
C GLY A 215 -6.69 10.49 0.60
N ASN A 216 -7.76 10.86 1.30
CA ASN A 216 -8.00 10.47 2.70
C ASN A 216 -9.21 9.54 2.86
N GLY A 217 -9.81 9.08 1.76
CA GLY A 217 -11.02 8.26 1.80
C GLY A 217 -10.88 6.97 2.62
N SER A 218 -11.89 6.68 3.44
CA SER A 218 -11.96 5.50 4.30
C SER A 218 -11.74 4.19 3.54
N LEU A 219 -12.29 4.08 2.33
CA LEU A 219 -12.17 2.88 1.50
C LEU A 219 -10.75 2.68 0.98
N SER A 220 -10.06 3.74 0.54
CA SER A 220 -8.64 3.66 0.15
C SER A 220 -7.74 3.32 1.33
N THR A 221 -8.04 3.86 2.52
CA THR A 221 -7.35 3.49 3.77
C THR A 221 -7.59 2.02 4.09
N GLY A 222 -8.84 1.55 4.01
CA GLY A 222 -9.21 0.15 4.22
C GLY A 222 -8.50 -0.81 3.25
N LEU A 223 -8.48 -0.51 1.95
CA LEU A 223 -7.76 -1.31 0.96
C LEU A 223 -6.25 -1.35 1.25
N THR A 224 -5.66 -0.22 1.66
CA THR A 224 -4.25 -0.15 2.04
C THR A 224 -3.97 -0.99 3.29
N ILE A 225 -4.83 -0.93 4.30
CA ILE A 225 -4.74 -1.79 5.50
C ILE A 225 -4.83 -3.26 5.11
N ALA A 226 -5.79 -3.65 4.26
CA ALA A 226 -5.92 -5.03 3.79
C ALA A 226 -4.65 -5.50 3.05
N TYR A 227 -4.04 -4.65 2.23
CA TYR A 227 -2.78 -4.95 1.57
C TYR A 227 -1.64 -5.17 2.58
N LEU A 228 -1.52 -4.31 3.61
CA LEU A 228 -0.51 -4.44 4.65
C LEU A 228 -0.70 -5.70 5.50
N MET A 229 -1.95 -6.01 5.85
CA MET A 229 -2.34 -7.26 6.51
C MET A 229 -1.90 -8.49 5.70
N ASP A 230 -2.11 -8.46 4.39
CA ASP A 230 -1.73 -9.58 3.55
C ASP A 230 -0.22 -9.69 3.35
N CYS A 231 0.42 -8.63 2.86
CA CYS A 231 1.81 -8.69 2.41
C CYS A 231 2.82 -8.62 3.56
N TYR A 232 2.48 -7.96 4.66
CA TYR A 232 3.39 -7.71 5.79
C TYR A 232 2.93 -8.30 7.12
N ARG A 233 1.74 -8.93 7.16
CA ARG A 233 1.15 -9.52 8.38
C ARG A 233 0.93 -8.51 9.51
N TYR A 234 0.74 -7.24 9.15
CA TYR A 234 0.39 -6.23 10.15
C TYR A 234 -1.05 -6.42 10.60
N ASN A 235 -1.31 -6.21 11.89
CA ASN A 235 -2.66 -6.07 12.40
C ASN A 235 -3.24 -4.70 11.97
N TYR A 236 -4.50 -4.45 12.33
CA TYR A 236 -5.17 -3.19 12.00
C TYR A 236 -4.41 -1.96 12.52
N GLU A 237 -4.01 -1.96 13.79
CA GLU A 237 -3.38 -0.82 14.46
C GLU A 237 -2.02 -0.47 13.83
N ASN A 238 -1.16 -1.47 13.60
CA ASN A 238 0.14 -1.28 12.98
C ASN A 238 0.02 -0.83 11.51
N SER A 239 -0.97 -1.36 10.79
CA SER A 239 -1.25 -0.93 9.42
C SER A 239 -1.69 0.52 9.37
N PHE A 240 -2.62 0.91 10.24
CA PHE A 240 -3.10 2.29 10.32
C PHE A 240 -1.99 3.26 10.74
N LYS A 241 -1.19 2.89 11.75
CA LYS A 241 -0.05 3.70 12.20
C LYS A 241 0.91 4.00 11.04
N LEU A 242 1.31 3.00 10.26
CA LEU A 242 2.18 3.20 9.10
C LEU A 242 1.56 4.15 8.07
N ILE A 243 0.26 3.99 7.77
CA ILE A 243 -0.44 4.86 6.83
C ILE A 243 -0.46 6.30 7.34
N HIS A 244 -0.81 6.49 8.61
CA HIS A 244 -0.90 7.82 9.24
C HIS A 244 0.47 8.51 9.32
N ASP A 245 1.54 7.77 9.62
CA ASP A 245 2.90 8.33 9.66
C ASP A 245 3.31 8.89 8.28
N ARG A 246 2.86 8.26 7.18
CA ARG A 246 3.14 8.67 5.80
C ARG A 246 2.16 9.71 5.23
N ARG A 247 0.92 9.69 5.71
CA ARG A 247 -0.15 10.61 5.30
C ARG A 247 -0.97 11.02 6.53
N PRO A 248 -0.50 12.03 7.29
CA PRO A 248 -1.11 12.43 8.58
C PRO A 248 -2.52 13.01 8.49
N THR A 249 -3.00 13.34 7.28
CA THR A 249 -4.37 13.81 7.06
C THR A 249 -5.41 12.70 7.06
N ILE A 250 -4.99 11.43 7.01
CA ILE A 250 -5.93 10.31 7.09
C ILE A 250 -6.48 10.19 8.50
N HIS A 251 -7.80 10.20 8.61
CA HIS A 251 -8.50 9.98 9.86
C HIS A 251 -8.63 8.50 10.19
N THR A 252 -8.63 8.20 11.49
CA THR A 252 -8.93 6.85 11.98
C THR A 252 -10.37 6.49 11.63
N LEU A 253 -10.59 5.29 11.08
CA LEU A 253 -11.93 4.76 10.82
C LEU A 253 -12.71 4.66 12.13
N GLN A 254 -13.94 5.17 12.16
CA GLN A 254 -14.77 5.21 13.36
C GLN A 254 -15.94 4.23 13.27
N LEU A 255 -16.17 3.48 14.36
CA LEU A 255 -17.31 2.54 14.43
C LEU A 255 -18.69 3.21 14.37
N ASN A 256 -18.75 4.53 14.61
CA ASN A 256 -19.99 5.31 14.60
C ASN A 256 -20.40 5.78 13.19
N PHE A 257 -19.51 5.67 12.19
CA PHE A 257 -19.86 5.92 10.79
C PHE A 257 -20.14 4.58 10.10
N TYR A 258 -21.28 4.48 9.41
CA TYR A 258 -21.74 3.22 8.81
C TYR A 258 -20.72 2.65 7.81
N ASP A 259 -20.17 3.51 6.94
CA ASP A 259 -19.21 3.09 5.92
C ASP A 259 -17.90 2.59 6.54
N ASP A 260 -17.39 3.30 7.56
CA ASP A 260 -16.21 2.89 8.32
C ASP A 260 -16.44 1.57 9.06
N LEU A 261 -17.61 1.41 9.69
CA LEU A 261 -17.99 0.16 10.35
C LEU A 261 -18.01 -1.00 9.35
N LEU A 262 -18.59 -0.81 8.17
CA LEU A 262 -18.61 -1.82 7.10
C LEU A 262 -17.19 -2.21 6.69
N ILE A 263 -16.29 -1.23 6.54
CA ILE A 263 -14.88 -1.47 6.20
C ILE A 263 -14.19 -2.25 7.32
N ILE A 264 -14.31 -1.81 8.59
CA ILE A 264 -13.68 -2.45 9.75
C ILE A 264 -14.12 -3.91 9.88
N GLU A 265 -15.42 -4.19 9.77
CA GLU A 265 -15.94 -5.56 9.90
C GLU A 265 -15.48 -6.46 8.74
N ASN A 266 -15.36 -5.93 7.53
CA ASN A 266 -14.80 -6.67 6.40
C ASN A 266 -13.29 -6.89 6.55
N LEU A 267 -12.54 -5.93 7.11
CA LEU A 267 -11.11 -6.08 7.41
C LEU A 267 -10.84 -7.14 8.46
N LYS A 268 -11.63 -7.20 9.53
CA LYS A 268 -11.52 -8.27 10.54
C LYS A 268 -11.72 -9.64 9.90
N LYS A 269 -12.80 -9.81 9.12
CA LYS A 269 -13.08 -11.07 8.42
C LYS A 269 -11.98 -11.42 7.41
N PHE A 270 -11.50 -10.43 6.66
CA PHE A 270 -10.39 -10.58 5.73
C PHE A 270 -9.13 -11.09 6.45
N TYR A 271 -8.74 -10.46 7.55
CA TYR A 271 -7.53 -10.79 8.31
C TYR A 271 -7.54 -12.25 8.79
N TYR A 272 -8.62 -12.69 9.45
CA TYR A 272 -8.74 -14.05 9.96
C TYR A 272 -8.70 -15.09 8.86
N GLU A 273 -9.50 -14.91 7.81
CA GLU A 273 -9.56 -15.88 6.70
C GLU A 273 -8.26 -15.89 5.90
N ASN A 274 -7.58 -14.75 5.80
CA ASN A 274 -6.28 -14.68 5.14
C ASN A 274 -5.20 -15.47 5.90
N ILE A 275 -5.15 -15.34 7.23
CA ILE A 275 -4.25 -16.15 8.06
C ILE A 275 -4.50 -17.64 7.85
N GLU A 276 -5.78 -18.05 7.86
CA GLU A 276 -6.17 -19.44 7.65
C GLU A 276 -5.73 -19.96 6.26
N LEU A 277 -5.98 -19.18 5.20
CA LEU A 277 -5.58 -19.52 3.83
C LEU A 277 -4.06 -19.65 3.67
N LYS A 278 -3.31 -18.76 4.32
CA LYS A 278 -1.84 -18.81 4.33
C LYS A 278 -1.29 -19.96 5.14
N GLY A 279 -1.91 -20.27 6.28
CA GLY A 279 -1.56 -21.42 7.12
C GLY A 279 -1.76 -22.76 6.40
N ARG A 280 -2.81 -22.88 5.58
CA ARG A 280 -3.06 -24.08 4.77
C ARG A 280 -2.06 -24.29 3.63
N ASN A 281 -1.44 -23.23 3.13
CA ASN A 281 -0.56 -23.27 1.97
C ASN A 281 0.70 -22.43 2.18
N PRO A 282 1.60 -22.80 3.11
CA PRO A 282 2.75 -21.97 3.49
C PRO A 282 3.76 -21.73 2.36
N ASN A 283 3.75 -22.58 1.33
CA ASN A 283 4.69 -22.53 0.20
C ASN A 283 4.23 -21.62 -0.94
N LEU A 284 2.95 -21.26 -0.98
CA LEU A 284 2.44 -20.25 -1.92
C LEU A 284 2.92 -18.89 -1.41
N LEU A 285 3.63 -18.13 -2.25
CA LEU A 285 4.33 -16.86 -1.96
C LEU A 285 5.72 -16.93 -1.27
N MET A 286 6.35 -18.11 -1.10
CA MET A 286 7.76 -18.18 -0.65
C MET A 286 8.81 -18.21 -1.77
N ASN A 287 8.41 -18.18 -3.05
CA ASN A 287 9.38 -18.26 -4.16
C ASN A 287 10.17 -16.97 -4.44
N GLY A 288 9.95 -15.89 -3.68
CA GLY A 288 10.83 -14.70 -3.63
C GLY A 288 11.64 -14.56 -2.34
N PHE A 289 11.44 -15.45 -1.35
CA PHE A 289 12.05 -15.35 -0.02
C PHE A 289 12.58 -16.70 0.45
N LYS A 290 13.39 -17.38 -0.38
CA LYS A 290 14.39 -18.30 0.18
C LYS A 290 15.43 -17.46 0.92
N ARG A 291 15.16 -17.16 2.19
CA ARG A 291 16.25 -17.04 3.17
C ARG A 291 17.01 -18.35 3.06
N SER A 292 18.27 -18.30 2.63
CA SER A 292 19.21 -19.36 2.95
C SER A 292 19.36 -19.35 4.48
N SER A 293 18.43 -19.98 5.18
CA SER A 293 18.73 -20.44 6.53
C SER A 293 19.78 -21.52 6.34
N GLY A 294 20.95 -21.22 6.87
CA GLY A 294 22.15 -22.00 6.71
C GLY A 294 21.95 -23.47 7.08
N ASN A 295 22.69 -24.26 6.33
CA ASN A 295 23.06 -25.64 6.60
C ASN A 295 23.42 -25.88 8.08
N GLY A 296 22.86 -26.94 8.67
CA GLY A 296 23.18 -27.49 9.99
C GLY A 296 21.90 -28.01 10.64
N GLY A 297 21.57 -29.29 10.73
CA GLY A 297 22.41 -30.45 11.00
C GLY A 297 21.99 -31.03 12.36
N ASN A 298 21.27 -32.16 12.32
CA ASN A 298 21.03 -33.16 13.38
C ASN A 298 19.93 -32.94 14.45
N ASN A 299 18.99 -33.89 14.43
CA ASN A 299 18.43 -34.74 15.49
C ASN A 299 17.78 -34.19 16.79
N GLU A 300 16.64 -34.85 17.07
CA GLU A 300 16.08 -35.28 18.35
C GLU A 300 15.12 -34.36 19.14
N ASP A 301 13.89 -34.88 19.25
CA ASP A 301 12.98 -34.92 20.40
C ASP A 301 13.08 -33.86 21.49
N GLY A 302 11.97 -33.15 21.69
CA GLY A 302 11.77 -32.31 22.86
C GLY A 302 10.38 -31.70 22.89
N VAL A 303 9.41 -32.46 23.40
CA VAL A 303 8.13 -31.94 23.89
C VAL A 303 8.42 -30.91 24.98
N VAL A 304 7.92 -29.69 24.81
CA VAL A 304 7.74 -28.76 25.92
C VAL A 304 6.35 -28.13 25.76
N GLU A 305 5.39 -28.69 26.49
CA GLU A 305 4.24 -27.92 26.96
C GLU A 305 4.77 -26.83 27.88
N ASP A 306 4.39 -25.57 27.65
CA ASP A 306 4.22 -24.70 28.80
C ASP A 306 3.09 -23.69 28.58
N ASP A 307 2.24 -23.71 29.58
CA ASP A 307 1.01 -22.99 29.81
C ASP A 307 1.38 -21.63 30.40
N ASN A 308 1.21 -20.55 29.65
CA ASN A 308 0.84 -19.23 30.19
C ASN A 308 0.71 -18.18 29.08
N GLY A 309 -0.50 -17.65 28.93
CA GLY A 309 -0.81 -16.56 28.03
C GLY A 309 -0.06 -15.28 28.40
N LYS A 310 0.90 -14.90 27.54
CA LYS A 310 1.37 -13.54 27.24
C LYS A 310 2.65 -13.65 26.41
N THR A 311 2.51 -13.94 25.13
CA THR A 311 3.57 -13.69 24.15
C THR A 311 3.16 -12.47 23.35
N GLY A 312 3.77 -11.33 23.69
CA GLY A 312 3.75 -10.15 22.84
C GLY A 312 4.42 -10.49 21.53
N ASP A 313 3.71 -10.28 20.43
CA ASP A 313 4.27 -10.23 19.09
C ASP A 313 5.23 -9.01 19.04
N GLU A 314 6.48 -9.22 19.46
CA GLU A 314 7.58 -8.33 19.09
C GLU A 314 7.83 -8.51 17.58
N ILE A 315 7.12 -7.70 16.80
CA ILE A 315 7.37 -7.53 15.38
C ILE A 315 8.72 -6.82 15.24
N MET A 316 9.72 -7.58 14.78
CA MET A 316 11.03 -7.07 14.39
C MET A 316 10.89 -5.98 13.32
N VAL A 317 11.21 -4.75 13.72
CA VAL A 317 11.30 -3.56 12.87
C VAL A 317 12.38 -3.79 11.79
N GLY A 318 12.00 -3.60 10.53
CA GLY A 318 12.87 -3.80 9.38
C GLY A 318 14.05 -2.84 9.35
N GLY A 319 15.25 -3.38 9.57
CA GLY A 319 16.51 -2.71 9.28
C GLY A 319 16.78 -2.64 7.78
N ASP A 320 17.43 -1.54 7.40
CA ASP A 320 17.91 -1.18 6.07
C ASP A 320 18.36 -2.35 5.18
N ARG A 321 17.72 -2.47 4.01
CA ARG A 321 18.25 -3.30 2.92
C ARG A 321 19.46 -2.60 2.31
N LYS A 322 20.66 -3.01 2.73
CA LYS A 322 21.89 -2.78 1.96
C LYS A 322 21.68 -3.28 0.53
N ARG A 323 21.71 -2.36 -0.43
CA ARG A 323 21.86 -2.60 -1.86
C ARG A 323 23.09 -3.49 -2.06
N ARG A 324 22.92 -4.69 -2.59
CA ARG A 324 24.01 -5.39 -3.30
C ARG A 324 23.82 -5.08 -4.77
N LEU A 325 24.67 -4.19 -5.27
CA LEU A 325 24.93 -4.01 -6.69
C LEU A 325 25.44 -5.35 -7.23
N HIS A 326 24.82 -5.82 -8.31
CA HIS A 326 25.47 -6.67 -9.29
C HIS A 326 25.34 -6.00 -10.65
#